data_AF-F8III3-F1
#
_entry.id   AF-F8III3-F1
#
_cell.length_a   1.000
_cell.length_b   1.000
_cell.length_c   1.000
_cell.angle_alpha   90.00
_cell.angle_beta   90.00
_cell.angle_gamma   90.00
#
_symmetry.space_group_name_H-M   'P 1'
#
loop_
_entity.id
_entity.type
_entity.pdbx_description
1 polymer ?
#
loop_
_entity_poly.entity_id
_entity_poly.type
_entity_poly.pdbx_seq_one_letter_code
_entity_poly.pdbx_strand_id
1 'polypeptide(L)'
;MRDLGPGRIRGVLYDWGSYPAATLDEDGVIAGEWVVVTDEGMHALDALEDYPHLYTRTIVSDEVRDLRGWVYCMPAEQARRGGPRIAGGDWVAHVARRHGPR
;
A
#
# COMPACT_ATOMS: atom_id res chain seq x y z
N MET A 1 9.52 -5.63 14.71
CA MET A 1 8.31 -5.87 13.90
C MET A 1 7.87 -7.32 14.08
N ARG A 2 6.57 -7.60 14.17
CA ARG A 2 6.01 -8.95 14.19
C ARG A 2 5.13 -9.15 12.97
N ASP A 3 5.43 -10.15 12.17
CA ASP A 3 4.64 -10.50 10.99
C ASP A 3 3.35 -11.25 11.39
N LEU A 4 2.22 -10.87 10.78
CA LEU A 4 0.90 -11.51 10.92
C LEU A 4 0.47 -12.21 9.62
N GLY A 5 1.30 -12.18 8.58
CA GLY A 5 1.11 -12.83 7.30
C GLY A 5 0.30 -12.02 6.29
N PRO A 6 -0.05 -12.63 5.15
CA PRO A 6 -0.71 -11.94 4.05
C PRO A 6 -2.12 -11.45 4.39
N GLY A 7 -2.54 -10.41 3.69
CA GLY A 7 -3.84 -9.77 3.85
C GLY A 7 -4.31 -9.05 2.60
N ARG A 8 -5.56 -8.60 2.63
CA ARG A 8 -6.22 -7.89 1.52
C ARG A 8 -7.05 -6.74 2.05
N ILE A 9 -6.95 -5.57 1.43
CA ILE A 9 -7.75 -4.38 1.78
C ILE A 9 -8.43 -3.81 0.54
N ARG A 10 -9.50 -3.02 0.72
CA ARG A 10 -10.08 -2.22 -0.38
C ARG A 10 -9.10 -1.16 -0.86
N GLY A 11 -9.06 -0.96 -2.17
CA GLY A 11 -8.29 0.10 -2.80
C GLY A 11 -7.60 -0.36 -4.07
N VAL A 12 -6.77 0.52 -4.64
CA VAL A 12 -5.98 0.22 -5.83
C VAL A 12 -4.55 0.74 -5.67
N LEU A 13 -3.63 0.13 -6.42
CA LEU A 13 -2.25 0.58 -6.52
C LEU A 13 -1.98 1.20 -7.90
N TYR A 14 -1.13 2.22 -7.93
CA TYR A 14 -0.55 2.81 -9.14
C TYR A 14 0.96 2.62 -9.14
N ASP A 15 1.55 2.34 -10.31
CA ASP A 15 3.00 2.20 -10.47
C ASP A 15 3.65 3.60 -10.55
N TRP A 16 4.37 3.98 -9.49
CA TRP A 16 5.16 5.23 -9.42
C TRP A 16 6.65 4.99 -9.73
N GLY A 17 6.98 3.91 -10.43
CA GLY A 17 8.33 3.57 -10.83
C GLY A 17 9.01 2.67 -9.82
N SER A 18 9.61 3.25 -8.78
CA SER A 18 10.37 2.50 -7.75
C SER A 18 9.52 2.01 -6.58
N TYR A 19 8.30 2.55 -6.44
CA TYR A 19 7.36 2.20 -5.38
C TYR A 19 5.92 2.28 -5.92
N PRO A 20 4.95 1.63 -5.26
CA PRO A 20 3.54 1.80 -5.57
C PRO A 20 2.95 3.00 -4.81
N ALA A 21 1.90 3.61 -5.36
CA ALA A 21 1.03 4.52 -4.62
C ALA A 21 -0.34 3.87 -4.38
N ALA A 22 -0.76 3.79 -3.12
CA ALA A 22 -2.08 3.28 -2.75
C ALA A 22 -3.12 4.41 -2.71
N THR A 23 -4.32 4.14 -3.21
CA THR A 23 -5.50 4.97 -2.97
C THR A 23 -6.68 4.11 -2.55
N LEU A 24 -7.47 4.65 -1.62
CA LEU A 24 -8.66 4.01 -1.07
C LEU A 24 -9.96 4.56 -1.70
N ASP A 25 -9.86 5.55 -2.59
CA ASP A 25 -11.02 6.23 -3.21
C ASP A 25 -11.61 5.45 -4.40
N GLU A 26 -11.01 4.31 -4.77
CA GLU A 26 -11.41 3.51 -5.93
C GLU A 26 -11.67 2.05 -5.57
N ASP A 27 -12.60 1.45 -6.31
CA ASP A 27 -12.92 0.05 -6.16
C ASP A 27 -11.82 -0.87 -6.71
N GLY A 28 -11.36 -1.74 -5.82
CA GLY A 28 -10.37 -2.75 -6.08
C GLY A 28 -9.97 -3.44 -4.79
N VAL A 29 -8.98 -4.32 -4.90
CA VAL A 29 -8.38 -4.99 -3.75
C VAL A 29 -6.87 -4.89 -3.88
N ILE A 30 -6.23 -4.46 -2.80
CA ILE A 30 -4.77 -4.46 -2.64
C ILE A 30 -4.39 -5.72 -1.86
N ALA A 31 -3.40 -6.45 -2.34
CA ALA A 31 -2.76 -7.55 -1.62
C ALA A 31 -1.48 -7.04 -0.95
N GLY A 32 -1.26 -7.46 0.30
CA GLY A 32 -0.07 -7.07 1.06
C GLY A 32 0.13 -7.96 2.28
N GLU A 33 0.90 -7.46 3.24
CA GLU A 33 1.23 -8.17 4.48
C GLU A 33 0.84 -7.32 5.69
N TRP A 34 0.32 -7.98 6.73
CA TRP A 34 0.02 -7.34 7.99
C TRP A 34 1.22 -7.47 8.93
N VAL A 35 1.70 -6.34 9.44
CA VAL A 35 2.81 -6.31 10.39
C VAL A 35 2.47 -5.45 11.60
N VAL A 36 2.93 -5.88 12.78
CA VAL A 36 2.89 -5.07 14.00
C VAL A 36 4.23 -4.39 14.17
N VAL A 37 4.18 -3.06 14.27
CA VAL A 37 5.32 -2.19 14.51
C VAL A 37 5.19 -1.52 15.87
N THR A 38 6.32 -1.13 16.45
CA THR A 38 6.35 -0.33 17.69
C THR A 38 5.98 1.12 17.38
N ASP A 39 5.68 1.91 18.41
CA ASP A 39 5.40 3.34 18.25
C ASP A 39 6.61 4.08 17.65
N GLU A 40 7.82 3.75 18.08
CA GLU A 40 9.07 4.26 17.49
C GLU A 40 9.18 3.88 15.99
N GLY A 41 8.78 2.65 15.64
CA GLY A 41 8.71 2.19 14.26
C GLY A 41 7.70 2.98 13.43
N MET A 42 6.53 3.29 14.00
CA MET A 42 5.53 4.15 13.35
C MET A 42 6.08 5.55 13.07
N HIS A 43 6.80 6.16 14.02
CA HIS A 43 7.43 7.46 13.80
C HIS A 43 8.49 7.44 12.70
N ALA A 44 9.28 6.36 12.62
CA ALA A 44 10.24 6.18 11.54
C ALA A 44 9.56 6.01 10.17
N LEU A 45 8.44 5.28 10.12
CA LEU A 45 7.63 5.13 8.90
C LEU A 45 6.97 6.44 8.48
N ASP A 46 6.42 7.22 9.42
CA ASP A 46 5.83 8.53 9.13
C ASP A 46 6.87 9.46 8.46
N ALA A 47 8.13 9.43 8.91
CA ALA A 47 9.21 10.20 8.29
C ALA A 47 9.62 9.66 6.91
N LEU A 48 9.66 8.33 6.73
CA LEU A 48 10.01 7.69 5.45
C LEU A 48 8.97 7.97 4.36
N GLU A 49 7.69 7.96 4.74
CA GLU A 49 6.55 8.15 3.84
C GLU A 49 6.17 9.65 3.67
N ASP A 50 6.97 10.56 4.22
CA ASP A 50 6.71 12.02 4.21
C ASP A 50 5.27 12.34 4.65
N TYR A 51 4.81 11.70 5.73
CA TYR A 51 3.50 11.93 6.32
C TYR A 51 3.49 13.25 7.13
N PRO A 52 2.45 14.11 7.02
CA PRO A 52 1.23 13.95 6.23
C PRO A 52 1.25 14.68 4.86
N HIS A 53 2.43 14.93 4.27
CA HIS A 53 2.58 15.76 3.07
C HIS A 53 2.44 14.98 1.76
N LEU A 54 3.22 13.91 1.59
CA LEU A 54 3.14 13.05 0.40
C LEU A 54 2.01 12.04 0.52
N TYR A 55 1.95 11.36 1.67
CA TYR A 55 0.91 10.40 2.02
C TYR A 55 0.16 10.85 3.27
N THR A 56 -1.10 10.45 3.34
CA THR A 56 -1.89 10.46 4.57
C THR A 56 -1.98 9.04 5.12
N ARG A 57 -2.48 8.88 6.35
CA ARG A 57 -2.60 7.58 7.00
C ARG A 57 -4.05 7.30 7.37
N THR A 58 -4.55 6.13 6.96
CA THR A 58 -5.95 5.73 7.19
C THR A 58 -6.00 4.36 7.84
N ILE A 59 -6.93 4.15 8.77
CA ILE A 59 -7.20 2.82 9.33
C ILE A 59 -8.04 2.04 8.33
N VAL A 60 -7.52 0.91 7.88
CA VAL A 60 -8.21 -0.05 7.02
C VAL A 60 -8.48 -1.35 7.75
N SER A 61 -9.43 -2.12 7.23
CA SER A 61 -9.74 -3.47 7.69
C SER A 61 -9.36 -4.47 6.61
N ASP A 62 -8.94 -5.66 7.01
CA ASP A 62 -8.79 -6.77 6.08
C ASP A 62 -10.15 -7.24 5.55
N GLU A 63 -10.20 -7.66 4.29
CA GLU A 63 -11.42 -8.13 3.61
C GLU A 63 -11.93 -9.48 4.15
N VAL A 64 -11.07 -10.29 4.77
CA VAL A 64 -11.37 -11.68 5.16
C VAL A 64 -11.08 -11.93 6.63
N ARG A 65 -10.02 -11.33 7.16
CA ARG A 65 -9.53 -11.53 8.52
C ARG A 65 -10.04 -10.42 9.43
N ASP A 66 -10.18 -10.70 10.72
CA ASP A 66 -10.49 -9.67 11.72
C ASP A 66 -9.21 -8.91 12.12
N LEU A 67 -8.64 -8.17 11.16
CA LEU A 67 -7.44 -7.35 11.33
C LEU A 67 -7.73 -5.92 10.88
N ARG A 68 -7.16 -4.96 11.62
CA ARG A 68 -7.20 -3.53 11.29
C ARG A 68 -5.86 -2.89 11.58
N GLY A 69 -5.52 -1.87 10.82
CA GLY A 69 -4.29 -1.12 11.02
C GLY A 69 -4.12 0.00 10.01
N TRP A 70 -2.95 0.61 10.03
CA TRP A 70 -2.65 1.79 9.23
C TRP A 70 -2.17 1.42 7.83
N VAL A 71 -2.63 2.18 6.83
CA VAL A 71 -2.05 2.21 5.49
C VAL A 71 -1.71 3.65 5.13
N TYR A 72 -0.58 3.85 4.43
CA TYR A 72 -0.23 5.12 3.81
C TYR A 72 -0.88 5.20 2.43
N CYS A 73 -1.66 6.25 2.19
CA CYS A 73 -2.44 6.42 0.98
C CYS A 73 -2.53 7.88 0.55
N MET A 74 -2.79 8.10 -0.73
CA MET A 74 -2.99 9.42 -1.32
C MET A 74 -4.31 9.48 -2.12
N PRO A 75 -4.84 10.69 -2.39
CA PRO A 75 -6.04 10.83 -3.21
C PRO A 75 -5.87 10.20 -4.59
N ALA A 76 -6.92 9.58 -5.13
CA ALA A 76 -6.85 8.90 -6.42
C ALA A 76 -6.40 9.83 -7.56
N GLU A 77 -6.80 11.09 -7.52
CA GLU A 77 -6.39 12.11 -8.50
C GLU A 77 -4.86 12.30 -8.51
N GLN A 78 -4.21 12.28 -7.36
CA GLN A 78 -2.75 12.32 -7.24
C GLN A 78 -2.11 11.00 -7.64
N ALA A 79 -2.64 9.86 -7.18
CA ALA A 79 -2.09 8.54 -7.46
C ALA A 79 -2.02 8.25 -8.97
N ARG A 80 -3.06 8.63 -9.74
CA ARG A 80 -3.12 8.48 -11.20
C ARG A 80 -2.02 9.22 -11.96
N ARG A 81 -1.41 10.26 -11.36
CA ARG A 81 -0.38 11.07 -12.03
C ARG A 81 0.97 10.34 -12.13
N GLY A 82 1.22 9.34 -11.28
CA GLY A 82 2.52 8.64 -11.28
C GLY A 82 2.66 7.54 -12.32
N GLY A 83 1.56 6.97 -12.81
CA GLY A 83 1.63 5.91 -13.82
C GLY A 83 0.36 5.07 -13.96
N PRO A 84 0.44 3.90 -14.61
CA PRO A 84 -0.72 3.04 -14.81
C PRO A 84 -1.17 2.37 -13.51
N ARG A 85 -2.47 2.08 -13.43
CA ARG A 85 -3.04 1.24 -12.37
C ARG A 85 -2.44 -0.17 -12.44
N ILE A 86 -2.07 -0.72 -11.31
CA ILE A 86 -1.62 -2.11 -11.16
C ILE A 86 -2.86 -2.99 -11.09
N ALA A 87 -3.18 -3.66 -12.21
CA ALA A 87 -4.43 -4.41 -12.36
C ALA A 87 -4.66 -5.50 -11.29
N GLY A 88 -3.59 -6.13 -10.80
CA GLY A 88 -3.67 -7.21 -9.81
C GLY A 88 -3.70 -6.75 -8.35
N GLY A 89 -3.49 -5.46 -8.08
CA GLY A 89 -3.40 -4.94 -6.71
C GLY A 89 -2.22 -5.50 -5.90
N ASP A 90 -1.26 -6.16 -6.54
CA ASP A 90 -0.09 -6.78 -5.94
C ASP A 90 1.17 -6.16 -6.55
N TRP A 91 1.89 -5.40 -5.73
CA TRP A 91 3.14 -4.74 -6.13
C TRP A 91 4.26 -5.74 -6.44
N VAL A 92 4.44 -6.76 -5.61
CA VAL A 92 5.52 -7.74 -5.76
C VAL A 92 5.34 -8.53 -7.06
N ALA A 93 4.12 -9.01 -7.32
CA ALA A 93 3.79 -9.70 -8.56
C ALA A 93 3.87 -8.78 -9.79
N HIS A 94 3.61 -7.48 -9.64
CA HIS A 94 3.77 -6.48 -10.70
C HIS A 94 5.25 -6.25 -11.05
N VAL A 95 6.09 -6.04 -10.04
CA VAL A 95 7.55 -5.85 -10.20
C VAL A 95 8.20 -7.09 -10.83
N ALA A 96 7.82 -8.30 -10.38
CA ALA A 96 8.31 -9.55 -10.96
C ALA A 96 8.02 -9.66 -12.47
N ARG A 97 6.82 -9.21 -12.91
CA ARG A 97 6.45 -9.17 -14.33
C ARG A 97 7.21 -8.09 -15.10
N ARG A 98 7.45 -6.93 -14.49
CA ARG A 98 8.20 -5.81 -15.09
C ARG A 98 9.65 -6.17 -15.40
N HIS A 99 10.29 -6.96 -14.56
CA HIS A 99 11.69 -7.32 -14.73
C HIS A 99 11.94 -8.53 -15.66
N GLY A 100 10.89 -9.25 -16.08
CA GLY A 100 11.00 -10.46 -16.91
C GLY A 100 11.78 -11.60 -16.21
N PRO A 101 11.68 -12.85 -16.68
CA PRO A 101 12.61 -13.87 -16.24
C PRO A 101 14.02 -13.46 -16.70
N ARG A 102 14.96 -13.39 -15.77
CA ARG A 102 16.39 -13.26 -16.07
C ARG A 102 16.89 -14.46 -16.86
#